data_AF-A0A8T0RBP6-F1
#
_entry.id   AF-A0A8T0RBP6-F1
#
_cell.length_a   1.000
_cell.length_b   1.000
_cell.length_c   1.000
_cell.angle_alpha   90.00
_cell.angle_beta   90.00
_cell.angle_gamma   90.00
#
_symmetry.space_group_name_H-M   'P 1'
#
loop_
_entity.id
_entity.type
_entity.pdbx_description
1 polymer ?
#
loop_
_entity_poly.entity_id
_entity_poly.type
_entity_poly.pdbx_seq_one_letter_code
_entity_poly.pdbx_strand_id
1 'polypeptide(L)'
;MDMEVDEEGHAAAAAGVDFVERLGPDASAAVFAVLRDPADLARAAAVSRSWRTLVMAVHLSKMQCLRLFPEVSWFTRVEQSATSASSSNNGVNEEDAESTATAWENHKREQRVYMRLAHALLSPHTRKGCIAACIGASSTDNFPEEGIQNTLVPGDHMDDMESYWSSGGQEDPGAPESLVYKLCSDLCIIDEIRIQPFRAYQQPGHPIYSARYVRVRFGCPKSPLRPEDLVSEENEGQLTADDNYIWMYTSSEFPMLQKNVLQSFKLPRPALCIGGVVKVEFLGRIQKQVYDDLYYICPCPSVGSSAATRIGGSSLQGWYSPQVLSRA
;
A
#
# COMPACT_ATOMS: atom_id res chain seq x y z
N MET A 1 40.79 22.70 70.37
CA MET A 1 39.48 22.16 70.80
C MET A 1 38.43 23.00 70.09
N ASP A 2 38.37 23.02 68.78
CA ASP A 2 38.17 21.90 67.82
C ASP A 2 36.85 21.14 68.03
N MET A 3 36.20 20.92 66.89
CA MET A 3 35.01 20.11 66.57
C MET A 3 33.66 20.83 66.70
N GLU A 4 33.10 21.29 65.57
CA GLU A 4 32.23 20.55 64.61
C GLU A 4 30.77 20.62 65.12
N VAL A 5 29.93 21.54 64.62
CA VAL A 5 29.11 21.44 63.40
C VAL A 5 28.43 20.08 63.28
N ASP A 6 27.28 19.94 63.94
CA ASP A 6 26.25 18.99 63.52
C ASP A 6 25.20 19.74 62.70
N GLU A 7 25.32 19.59 61.38
CA GLU A 7 24.19 19.67 60.45
C GLU A 7 23.29 18.46 60.70
N GLU A 8 22.00 18.66 60.91
CA GLU A 8 21.03 17.62 60.55
C GLU A 8 19.75 18.24 59.97
N GLY A 9 19.69 18.15 58.64
CA GLY A 9 18.53 17.55 57.99
C GLY A 9 17.33 18.45 57.76
N HIS A 10 17.48 19.46 56.90
CA HIS A 10 16.36 19.86 56.04
C HIS A 10 16.03 18.66 55.15
N ALA A 11 15.00 17.89 55.52
CA ALA A 11 14.44 16.83 54.71
C ALA A 11 13.86 17.43 53.43
N ALA A 12 14.72 17.58 52.42
CA ALA A 12 14.30 17.75 51.05
C ALA A 12 13.43 16.54 50.71
N ALA A 13 12.15 16.77 50.47
CA ALA A 13 11.23 15.76 49.97
C ALA A 13 11.91 15.04 48.80
N ALA A 14 12.26 13.76 49.00
CA ALA A 14 12.82 12.94 47.95
C ALA A 14 11.83 12.97 46.79
N ALA A 15 12.17 13.69 45.73
CA ALA A 15 11.42 13.67 44.49
C ALA A 15 11.33 12.20 44.07
N GLY A 16 10.12 11.64 44.14
CA GLY A 16 9.91 10.23 43.81
C GLY A 16 10.40 9.98 42.40
N VAL A 17 11.44 9.14 42.27
CA VAL A 17 12.02 8.76 40.98
C VAL A 17 10.93 8.09 40.14
N ASP A 18 10.76 8.55 38.90
CA ASP A 18 9.74 8.03 37.98
C ASP A 18 9.89 6.51 37.84
N PHE A 19 8.78 5.76 37.88
CA PHE A 19 8.77 4.31 37.73
C PHE A 19 9.58 3.83 36.52
N VAL A 20 9.50 4.60 35.44
CA VAL A 20 10.16 4.34 34.17
C VAL A 20 11.68 4.60 34.25
N GLU A 21 12.10 5.58 35.04
CA GLU A 21 13.53 5.81 35.32
C GLU A 21 14.08 4.70 36.22
N ARG A 22 13.28 4.17 37.16
CA ARG A 22 13.67 3.06 38.04
C ARG A 22 13.80 1.72 37.31
N LEU A 23 12.99 1.47 36.29
CA LEU A 23 13.04 0.26 35.46
C LEU A 23 14.25 0.25 34.51
N GLY A 24 14.79 1.42 34.18
CA GLY A 24 15.75 1.57 33.11
C GLY A 24 15.10 1.57 31.72
N PRO A 25 15.83 2.05 30.69
CA PRO A 25 15.28 2.30 29.36
C PRO A 25 14.78 1.03 28.66
N ASP A 26 15.51 -0.09 28.74
CA ASP A 26 15.16 -1.32 28.02
C ASP A 26 13.90 -2.00 28.56
N ALA A 27 13.80 -2.14 29.89
CA ALA A 27 12.63 -2.72 30.53
C ALA A 27 11.40 -1.82 30.37
N SER A 28 11.59 -0.50 30.44
CA SER A 28 10.54 0.46 30.15
C SER A 28 10.06 0.34 28.71
N ALA A 29 10.98 0.31 27.73
CA ALA A 29 10.64 0.12 26.33
C ALA A 29 9.83 -1.16 26.10
N ALA A 30 10.18 -2.26 26.76
CA ALA A 30 9.41 -3.51 26.71
C ALA A 30 7.99 -3.34 27.26
N VAL A 31 7.79 -2.63 28.38
CA VAL A 31 6.46 -2.33 28.95
C VAL A 31 5.62 -1.52 27.96
N PHE A 32 6.20 -0.44 27.41
CA PHE A 32 5.48 0.41 26.45
C PHE A 32 5.20 -0.30 25.12
N ALA A 33 6.06 -1.23 24.70
CA ALA A 33 5.82 -2.04 23.50
C ALA A 33 4.57 -2.91 23.62
N VAL A 34 4.10 -3.24 24.83
CA VAL A 34 2.86 -4.01 25.03
C VAL A 34 1.61 -3.16 24.74
N LEU A 35 1.68 -1.84 24.83
CA LEU A 35 0.55 -0.95 24.53
C LEU A 35 0.20 -1.02 23.04
N ARG A 36 -1.05 -1.38 22.73
CA ARG A 36 -1.53 -1.60 21.36
C ARG A 36 -2.47 -0.50 20.87
N ASP A 37 -3.22 0.13 21.77
CA ASP A 37 -4.16 1.21 21.45
C ASP A 37 -3.40 2.54 21.30
N PRO A 38 -3.56 3.30 20.20
CA PRO A 38 -2.91 4.61 20.06
C PRO A 38 -3.32 5.58 21.16
N ALA A 39 -4.53 5.43 21.72
CA ALA A 39 -5.01 6.24 22.83
C ALA A 39 -4.26 5.92 24.14
N ASP A 40 -3.86 4.67 24.36
CA ASP A 40 -3.02 4.30 25.52
C ASP A 40 -1.64 4.97 25.42
N LEU A 41 -1.03 4.95 24.24
CA LEU A 41 0.25 5.64 23.99
C LEU A 41 0.14 7.15 24.23
N ALA A 42 -0.95 7.77 23.77
CA ALA A 42 -1.21 9.19 24.00
C ALA A 42 -1.40 9.53 25.48
N ARG A 43 -2.17 8.71 26.21
CA ARG A 43 -2.34 8.83 27.67
C ARG A 43 -1.01 8.68 28.40
N ALA A 44 -0.21 7.69 28.00
CA ALA A 44 1.09 7.42 28.59
C ALA A 44 2.07 8.58 28.39
N ALA A 45 2.10 9.19 27.19
CA ALA A 45 2.89 10.39 26.90
C ALA A 45 2.43 11.65 27.65
N ALA A 46 1.24 11.64 28.25
CA ALA A 46 0.72 12.74 29.07
C ALA A 46 1.13 12.65 30.55
N VAL A 47 1.61 11.49 31.02
CA VAL A 47 1.94 11.23 32.44
C VAL A 47 3.10 12.08 32.95
N SER A 48 4.24 12.07 32.26
CA SER A 48 5.43 12.82 32.65
C SER A 48 6.30 13.18 31.43
N ARG A 49 7.32 14.02 31.64
CA ARG A 49 8.33 14.30 30.60
C ARG A 49 9.13 13.03 30.25
N SER A 50 9.51 12.23 31.24
CA SER A 50 10.27 11.00 31.05
C SER A 50 9.48 9.93 30.27
N TRP A 51 8.18 9.76 30.58
CA TRP A 51 7.29 8.88 29.81
C TRP A 51 7.15 9.32 28.36
N ARG A 52 6.97 10.63 28.13
CA ARG A 52 6.90 11.18 26.78
C ARG A 52 8.18 10.91 26.00
N THR A 53 9.34 11.14 26.62
CA THR A 53 10.64 10.92 25.99
C THR A 53 10.80 9.47 25.54
N LEU A 54 10.42 8.51 26.39
CA LEU A 54 10.50 7.09 26.03
C LEU A 54 9.47 6.67 24.98
N VAL A 55 8.25 7.19 25.04
CA VAL A 55 7.26 6.95 23.98
C VAL A 55 7.76 7.42 22.61
N MET A 56 8.52 8.52 22.58
CA MET A 56 9.14 9.03 21.35
C MET A 56 10.41 8.27 20.95
N ALA A 57 11.22 7.84 21.92
CA ALA A 57 12.47 7.13 21.66
C ALA A 57 12.25 5.68 21.18
N VAL A 58 11.18 5.01 21.61
CA VAL A 58 10.94 3.57 21.35
C VAL A 58 10.25 3.31 19.99
N HIS A 59 10.11 4.32 19.11
CA HIS A 59 9.43 4.20 17.81
C HIS A 59 8.06 3.50 17.88
N LEU A 60 7.32 3.70 18.99
CA LEU A 60 6.07 2.97 19.28
C LEU A 60 5.02 3.16 18.18
N SER A 61 4.97 4.35 17.58
CA SER A 61 4.07 4.64 16.46
C SER A 61 4.38 3.83 15.20
N LYS A 62 5.67 3.61 14.90
CA LYS A 62 6.12 2.74 13.81
C LYS A 62 5.75 1.29 14.10
N MET A 63 6.00 0.82 15.32
CA MET A 63 5.61 -0.54 15.73
C MET A 63 4.10 -0.76 15.63
N GLN A 64 3.31 0.25 15.96
CA GLN A 64 1.87 0.18 15.81
C GLN A 64 1.44 0.09 14.35
N CYS A 65 2.02 0.89 13.46
CA CYS A 65 1.79 0.80 12.02
C CYS A 65 2.16 -0.59 11.49
N LEU A 66 3.31 -1.14 11.89
CA LEU A 66 3.78 -2.48 11.50
C LEU A 66 2.83 -3.61 11.96
N ARG A 67 2.20 -3.45 13.13
CA ARG A 67 1.22 -4.41 13.65
C ARG A 67 -0.08 -4.39 12.86
N LEU A 68 -0.50 -3.22 12.39
CA LEU A 68 -1.71 -3.07 11.58
C LEU A 68 -1.47 -3.54 10.14
N PHE A 69 -0.36 -3.10 9.54
CA PHE A 69 0.04 -3.37 8.16
C PHE A 69 1.54 -3.70 8.12
N PRO A 70 1.91 -4.99 8.01
CA PRO A 70 3.31 -5.41 7.90
C PRO A 70 4.07 -4.77 6.74
N GLU A 71 3.36 -4.34 5.68
CA GLU A 71 3.94 -3.67 4.51
C GLU A 71 4.65 -2.36 4.86
N VAL A 72 4.31 -1.73 6.00
CA VAL A 72 4.99 -0.54 6.53
C VAL A 72 6.49 -0.79 6.79
N SER A 73 6.91 -2.05 6.93
CA SER A 73 8.34 -2.42 7.06
C SER A 73 9.18 -1.97 5.86
N TRP A 74 8.56 -1.74 4.70
CA TRP A 74 9.24 -1.25 3.51
C TRP A 74 9.67 0.22 3.60
N PHE A 75 9.12 1.00 4.54
CA PHE A 75 9.55 2.38 4.74
C PHE A 75 10.92 2.43 5.40
N THR A 76 11.93 2.83 4.62
CA THR A 76 13.32 2.92 5.06
C THR A 76 13.62 4.24 5.76
N ARG A 77 13.11 5.36 5.24
CA ARG A 77 13.40 6.71 5.74
C ARG A 77 12.22 7.66 5.56
N VAL A 78 12.18 8.69 6.41
CA VAL A 78 11.28 9.83 6.27
C VAL A 78 12.08 11.01 5.72
N GLU A 79 11.81 11.36 4.46
CA GLU A 79 12.45 12.51 3.80
C GLU A 79 11.63 13.80 3.98
N GLN A 80 12.33 14.93 4.02
CA GLN A 80 11.71 16.25 4.09
C GLN A 80 11.57 16.81 2.68
N SER A 81 10.35 17.10 2.24
CA SER A 81 10.16 17.94 1.07
C SER A 81 10.70 19.33 1.39
N ALA A 82 11.72 19.78 0.66
CA ALA A 82 12.29 21.12 0.78
C ALA A 82 11.26 22.16 0.30
N THR A 83 10.28 22.46 1.14
CA THR A 83 9.43 23.64 1.00
C THR A 83 9.85 24.62 2.09
N SER A 84 10.67 25.58 1.66
CA SER A 84 10.93 26.86 2.33
C SER A 84 11.46 26.78 3.76
N ALA A 85 12.77 26.54 3.91
CA ALA A 85 13.51 26.99 5.08
C ALA A 85 14.56 28.02 4.63
N SER A 86 14.14 29.28 4.62
CA SER A 86 15.03 30.43 4.64
C SER A 86 15.76 30.49 6.00
N SER A 87 17.08 30.64 5.90
CA SER A 87 17.96 31.39 6.80
C SER A 87 18.19 30.87 8.22
N SER A 88 19.43 30.43 8.50
CA SER A 88 20.41 31.23 9.25
C SER A 88 21.61 30.37 9.65
N ASN A 89 22.70 30.48 8.89
CA ASN A 89 24.02 30.13 9.38
C ASN A 89 24.40 31.09 10.50
N ASN A 90 24.65 30.58 11.70
CA ASN A 90 25.66 31.12 12.60
C ASN A 90 26.33 29.95 13.29
N GLY A 91 27.62 29.78 12.97
CA GLY A 91 28.44 28.72 13.54
C GLY A 91 28.80 29.00 14.99
N VAL A 92 28.68 27.97 15.82
CA VAL A 92 29.54 27.71 16.97
C VAL A 92 29.67 26.19 17.08
N ASN A 93 30.90 25.71 17.22
CA ASN A 93 31.23 24.29 17.32
C ASN A 93 30.57 23.65 18.56
N GLU A 94 29.63 22.72 18.35
CA GLU A 94 29.02 21.90 19.40
C GLU A 94 28.72 20.49 18.86
N GLU A 95 29.74 19.80 18.37
CA GLU A 95 29.61 18.61 17.51
C GLU A 95 28.88 17.41 18.18
N ASP A 96 28.88 17.31 19.52
CA ASP A 96 28.18 16.23 20.27
C ASP A 96 26.77 16.61 20.77
N ALA A 97 26.54 17.89 21.07
CA ALA A 97 25.21 18.38 21.46
C ALA A 97 24.31 18.59 20.22
N GLU A 98 24.91 18.99 19.10
CA GLU A 98 24.25 19.13 17.81
C GLU A 98 23.87 17.77 17.23
N SER A 99 24.71 16.73 17.38
CA SER A 99 24.39 15.37 16.92
C SER A 99 23.24 14.72 17.70
N THR A 100 23.19 14.91 19.01
CA THR A 100 22.09 14.41 19.85
C THR A 100 20.80 15.22 19.66
N ALA A 101 20.89 16.54 19.51
CA ALA A 101 19.74 17.40 19.21
C ALA A 101 19.14 17.12 17.82
N THR A 102 19.98 16.89 16.81
CA THR A 102 19.54 16.53 15.45
C THR A 102 18.96 15.12 15.40
N ALA A 103 19.55 14.16 16.11
CA ALA A 103 18.97 12.83 16.27
C ALA A 103 17.59 12.91 16.95
N TRP A 104 17.46 13.67 18.04
CA TRP A 104 16.20 13.87 18.73
C TRP A 104 15.11 14.49 17.84
N GLU A 105 15.46 15.49 17.03
CA GLU A 105 14.50 16.11 16.10
C GLU A 105 14.10 15.15 14.97
N ASN A 106 15.01 14.29 14.50
CA ASN A 106 14.70 13.21 13.57
C ASN A 106 13.70 12.21 14.17
N HIS A 107 13.90 11.77 15.42
CA HIS A 107 12.96 10.87 16.10
C HIS A 107 11.58 11.50 16.27
N LYS A 108 11.51 12.79 16.62
CA LYS A 108 10.23 13.53 16.66
C LYS A 108 9.55 13.61 15.30
N ARG A 109 10.32 13.78 14.22
CA ARG A 109 9.78 13.82 12.85
C ARG A 109 9.20 12.47 12.47
N GLU A 110 9.97 11.39 12.66
CA GLU A 110 9.51 10.02 12.39
C GLU A 110 8.26 9.69 13.19
N GLN A 111 8.26 9.96 14.50
CA GLN A 111 7.10 9.75 15.36
C GLN A 111 5.87 10.49 14.85
N ARG A 112 6.00 11.77 14.45
CA ARG A 112 4.87 12.54 13.90
C ARG A 112 4.31 11.92 12.61
N VAL A 113 5.19 11.46 11.73
CA VAL A 113 4.83 10.84 10.45
C VAL A 113 4.11 9.50 10.69
N TYR A 114 4.69 8.60 11.49
CA TYR A 114 4.06 7.32 11.81
C TYR A 114 2.77 7.47 12.63
N MET A 115 2.67 8.47 13.51
CA MET A 115 1.40 8.76 14.20
C MET A 115 0.30 9.19 13.22
N ARG A 116 0.63 10.04 12.25
CA ARG A 116 -0.32 10.44 11.18
C ARG A 116 -0.71 9.26 10.32
N LEU A 117 0.26 8.42 9.96
CA LEU A 117 0.01 7.18 9.22
C LEU A 117 -0.90 6.25 10.01
N ALA A 118 -0.59 5.94 11.27
CA ALA A 118 -1.41 5.09 12.13
C ALA A 118 -2.84 5.62 12.26
N HIS A 119 -3.00 6.92 12.54
CA HIS A 119 -4.30 7.56 12.61
C HIS A 119 -5.08 7.37 11.31
N ALA A 120 -4.43 7.61 10.16
CA ALA A 120 -5.08 7.49 8.89
C ALA A 120 -5.40 6.03 8.53
N LEU A 121 -4.52 5.07 8.83
CA LEU A 121 -4.79 3.63 8.68
C LEU A 121 -5.97 3.14 9.55
N LEU A 122 -6.15 3.73 10.73
CA LEU A 122 -7.23 3.41 11.68
C LEU A 122 -8.52 4.20 11.42
N SER A 123 -8.47 5.25 10.61
CA SER A 123 -9.63 6.09 10.35
C SER A 123 -10.70 5.29 9.59
N PRO A 124 -12.00 5.55 9.81
CA PRO A 124 -13.04 4.92 9.01
C PRO A 124 -12.89 5.30 7.53
N HIS A 125 -12.90 4.31 6.66
CA HIS A 125 -12.75 4.51 5.23
C HIS A 125 -14.02 4.14 4.48
N THR A 126 -14.39 4.97 3.50
CA THR A 126 -15.49 4.63 2.59
C THR A 126 -14.96 3.72 1.49
N ARG A 127 -15.54 2.52 1.36
CA ARG A 127 -15.13 1.55 0.33
C ARG A 127 -15.48 2.11 -1.05
N LYS A 128 -14.47 2.51 -1.82
CA LYS A 128 -14.58 2.98 -3.22
C LYS A 128 -13.57 2.22 -4.08
N GLY A 129 -13.81 2.20 -5.40
CA GLY A 129 -12.78 1.75 -6.33
C GLY A 129 -11.61 2.72 -6.31
N CYS A 130 -10.38 2.19 -6.26
CA CYS A 130 -9.18 3.00 -6.22
C CYS A 130 -8.31 2.88 -7.47
N ILE A 131 -8.75 2.16 -8.51
CA ILE A 131 -8.05 2.20 -9.80
C ILE A 131 -8.28 3.55 -10.46
N ALA A 132 -7.19 4.18 -10.89
CA ALA A 132 -7.20 5.47 -11.57
C ALA A 132 -6.97 5.34 -13.08
N ALA A 133 -6.09 4.42 -13.51
CA ALA A 133 -5.76 4.25 -14.93
C ALA A 133 -5.23 2.84 -15.23
N CYS A 134 -5.28 2.46 -16.51
CA CYS A 134 -4.66 1.25 -17.04
C CYS A 134 -3.20 1.52 -17.43
N ILE A 135 -2.30 0.61 -17.05
CA ILE A 135 -0.90 0.64 -17.48
C ILE A 135 -0.69 -0.30 -18.68
N GLY A 136 -1.25 -1.50 -18.64
CA GLY A 136 -1.20 -2.42 -19.79
C GLY A 136 -1.67 -3.83 -19.46
N ALA A 137 -1.89 -4.62 -20.51
CA ALA A 137 -2.14 -6.06 -20.45
C ALA A 137 -0.93 -6.83 -20.99
N SER A 138 -0.65 -8.04 -20.50
CA SER A 138 0.46 -8.85 -21.01
C SER A 138 0.28 -9.25 -22.48
N SER A 139 -0.97 -9.37 -22.92
CA SER A 139 -1.36 -9.50 -24.31
C SER A 139 -2.78 -8.99 -24.50
N THR A 140 -3.15 -8.69 -25.74
CA THR A 140 -4.52 -8.43 -26.17
C THR A 140 -4.73 -9.01 -27.55
N ASP A 141 -5.91 -9.57 -27.82
CA ASP A 141 -6.22 -10.19 -29.12
C ASP A 141 -6.46 -9.15 -30.21
N ASN A 142 -7.47 -8.29 -30.03
CA ASN A 142 -7.83 -7.23 -30.97
C ASN A 142 -7.73 -5.85 -30.30
N PHE A 143 -6.52 -5.31 -30.21
CA PHE A 143 -6.29 -3.96 -29.68
C PHE A 143 -6.54 -2.90 -30.75
N PRO A 144 -7.20 -1.76 -30.43
CA PRO A 144 -7.64 -1.33 -29.10
C PRO A 144 -9.04 -1.80 -28.67
N GLU A 145 -9.81 -2.44 -29.55
CA GLU A 145 -11.23 -2.72 -29.34
C GLU A 145 -11.50 -3.61 -28.12
N GLU A 146 -10.61 -4.56 -27.85
CA GLU A 146 -10.68 -5.52 -26.72
C GLU A 146 -9.61 -5.23 -25.66
N GLY A 147 -9.18 -3.96 -25.56
CA GLY A 147 -8.09 -3.55 -24.66
C GLY A 147 -8.48 -3.51 -23.17
N ILE A 148 -7.46 -3.45 -22.31
CA ILE A 148 -7.59 -3.37 -20.84
C ILE A 148 -8.51 -2.23 -20.38
N GLN A 149 -8.63 -1.13 -21.14
CA GLN A 149 -9.50 0.00 -20.78
C GLN A 149 -10.96 -0.42 -20.59
N ASN A 150 -11.41 -1.44 -21.31
CA ASN A 150 -12.75 -2.00 -21.21
C ASN A 150 -13.04 -2.64 -19.84
N THR A 151 -12.04 -2.82 -18.97
CA THR A 151 -12.23 -3.40 -17.63
C THR A 151 -12.65 -2.38 -16.55
N LEU A 152 -12.55 -1.07 -16.81
CA LEU A 152 -12.75 -0.03 -15.79
C LEU A 152 -14.18 0.52 -15.69
N VAL A 153 -14.85 0.75 -16.81
CA VAL A 153 -16.19 1.37 -16.83
C VAL A 153 -16.99 0.74 -17.98
N PRO A 154 -18.27 0.38 -17.78
CA PRO A 154 -19.17 0.19 -18.92
C PRO A 154 -19.34 1.57 -19.55
N GLY A 155 -18.77 1.82 -20.73
CA GLY A 155 -18.88 3.12 -21.37
C GLY A 155 -20.35 3.54 -21.52
N ASP A 156 -20.61 4.86 -21.49
CA ASP A 156 -21.90 5.46 -21.93
C ASP A 156 -22.08 5.32 -23.46
N HIS A 157 -21.59 4.23 -24.04
CA HIS A 157 -21.74 3.96 -25.46
C HIS A 157 -23.21 3.58 -25.68
N MET A 158 -23.89 4.39 -26.49
CA MET A 158 -25.26 4.14 -26.94
C MET A 158 -25.37 2.89 -27.85
N ASP A 159 -24.25 2.20 -28.10
CA ASP A 159 -24.19 0.96 -28.85
C ASP A 159 -23.99 -0.21 -27.88
N ASP A 160 -24.86 -1.21 -27.99
CA ASP A 160 -24.92 -2.51 -27.29
C ASP A 160 -23.64 -3.39 -27.38
N MET A 161 -22.47 -2.81 -27.70
CA MET A 161 -21.21 -3.56 -27.71
C MET A 161 -20.71 -3.75 -26.29
N GLU A 162 -20.82 -4.99 -25.83
CA GLU A 162 -20.37 -5.42 -24.53
C GLU A 162 -18.87 -5.15 -24.38
N SER A 163 -18.48 -4.21 -23.52
CA SER A 163 -17.06 -3.91 -23.28
C SER A 163 -16.40 -5.06 -22.53
N TYR A 164 -15.29 -5.61 -23.03
CA TYR A 164 -14.44 -6.57 -22.31
C TYR A 164 -12.98 -6.42 -22.75
N TRP A 165 -12.05 -6.86 -21.89
CA TRP A 165 -10.69 -7.14 -22.33
C TRP A 165 -10.61 -8.58 -22.81
N SER A 166 -9.83 -8.85 -23.87
CA SER A 166 -9.55 -10.21 -24.35
C SER A 166 -8.05 -10.43 -24.42
N SER A 167 -7.58 -11.50 -23.77
CA SER A 167 -6.19 -11.95 -23.93
C SER A 167 -5.91 -12.40 -25.36
N GLY A 168 -4.65 -12.33 -25.81
CA GLY A 168 -4.23 -13.10 -26.98
C GLY A 168 -4.44 -14.61 -26.78
N GLY A 169 -4.81 -15.30 -27.86
CA GLY A 169 -5.03 -16.75 -27.86
C GLY A 169 -3.75 -17.53 -27.52
N GLN A 170 -3.90 -18.62 -26.77
CA GLN A 170 -2.79 -19.51 -26.41
C GLN A 170 -3.16 -20.99 -26.58
N GLU A 171 -2.23 -21.79 -27.08
CA GLU A 171 -2.38 -23.25 -27.14
C GLU A 171 -2.25 -23.89 -25.75
N ASP A 172 -1.30 -23.39 -24.95
CA ASP A 172 -1.06 -23.87 -23.60
C ASP A 172 -2.09 -23.30 -22.61
N PRO A 173 -2.95 -24.13 -22.00
CA PRO A 173 -3.87 -23.65 -20.96
C PRO A 173 -3.14 -23.20 -19.68
N GLY A 174 -1.86 -23.52 -19.50
CA GLY A 174 -1.02 -23.05 -18.40
C GLY A 174 -0.50 -21.62 -18.57
N ALA A 175 -0.51 -21.07 -19.79
CA ALA A 175 0.03 -19.75 -20.09
C ALA A 175 -0.74 -18.65 -19.34
N PRO A 176 -0.08 -17.90 -18.43
CA PRO A 176 -0.75 -16.88 -17.62
C PRO A 176 -1.05 -15.61 -18.41
N GLU A 177 -1.96 -14.80 -17.89
CA GLU A 177 -2.19 -13.43 -18.33
C GLU A 177 -2.15 -12.47 -17.16
N SER A 178 -1.98 -11.19 -17.44
CA SER A 178 -1.95 -10.16 -16.42
C SER A 178 -2.42 -8.81 -16.91
N LEU A 179 -3.05 -8.08 -15.99
CA LEU A 179 -3.48 -6.70 -16.17
C LEU A 179 -2.82 -5.85 -15.08
N VAL A 180 -2.21 -4.74 -15.50
CA VAL A 180 -1.50 -3.82 -14.61
C VAL A 180 -2.23 -2.49 -14.57
N TYR A 181 -2.52 -2.01 -13.36
CA TYR A 181 -3.27 -0.78 -13.13
C TYR A 181 -2.54 0.16 -12.19
N LYS A 182 -2.73 1.45 -12.43
CA LYS A 182 -2.34 2.54 -11.54
C LYS A 182 -3.48 2.85 -10.58
N LEU A 183 -3.17 2.96 -9.30
CA LEU A 183 -4.11 3.35 -8.25
C LEU A 183 -4.21 4.88 -8.13
N CYS A 184 -5.25 5.37 -7.45
CA CYS A 184 -5.50 6.78 -7.23
C CYS A 184 -4.52 7.46 -6.26
N SER A 185 -3.67 6.68 -5.59
CA SER A 185 -2.67 7.15 -4.65
C SER A 185 -1.53 6.16 -4.51
N ASP A 186 -0.33 6.67 -4.24
CA ASP A 186 0.84 5.85 -3.93
C ASP A 186 0.66 4.99 -2.68
N LEU A 187 -0.27 5.35 -1.79
CA LEU A 187 -0.65 4.57 -0.62
C LEU A 187 -2.15 4.28 -0.67
N CYS A 188 -2.50 3.01 -0.88
CA CYS A 188 -3.87 2.53 -0.89
C CYS A 188 -4.02 1.31 0.03
N ILE A 189 -5.03 1.31 0.90
CA ILE A 189 -5.46 0.08 1.58
C ILE A 189 -6.23 -0.79 0.58
N ILE A 190 -6.16 -2.11 0.66
CA ILE A 190 -6.82 -3.04 -0.27
C ILE A 190 -7.41 -4.18 0.53
N ASP A 191 -8.73 -4.38 0.47
CA ASP A 191 -9.40 -5.49 1.16
C ASP A 191 -10.00 -6.57 0.23
N GLU A 192 -10.29 -6.19 -1.00
CA GLU A 192 -11.06 -7.00 -1.95
C GLU A 192 -10.60 -6.66 -3.37
N ILE A 193 -10.72 -7.62 -4.28
CA ILE A 193 -10.62 -7.45 -5.73
C ILE A 193 -11.88 -8.03 -6.34
N ARG A 194 -12.49 -7.37 -7.32
CA ARG A 194 -13.72 -7.86 -7.96
C ARG A 194 -13.54 -7.97 -9.46
N ILE A 195 -13.88 -9.13 -10.04
CA ILE A 195 -13.70 -9.38 -11.48
C ILE A 195 -14.90 -10.16 -11.99
N GLN A 196 -15.35 -9.85 -13.20
CA GLN A 196 -16.45 -10.54 -13.87
C GLN A 196 -15.92 -11.18 -15.17
N PRO A 197 -15.95 -12.51 -15.31
CA PRO A 197 -15.73 -13.15 -16.59
C PRO A 197 -16.80 -12.75 -17.60
N PHE A 198 -16.38 -12.47 -18.81
CA PHE A 198 -17.24 -12.18 -19.95
C PHE A 198 -17.86 -13.47 -20.50
N ARG A 199 -19.08 -13.33 -21.02
CA ARG A 199 -19.78 -14.38 -21.74
C ARG A 199 -19.92 -13.92 -23.19
N ALA A 200 -19.36 -14.66 -24.12
CA ALA A 200 -19.48 -14.31 -25.53
C ALA A 200 -20.86 -14.73 -26.07
N TYR A 201 -21.86 -13.85 -25.96
CA TYR A 201 -23.23 -14.16 -26.40
C TYR A 201 -23.33 -14.39 -27.91
N GLN A 202 -22.39 -13.87 -28.69
CA GLN A 202 -22.36 -14.04 -30.14
C GLN A 202 -21.81 -15.41 -30.58
N GLN A 203 -21.17 -16.17 -29.69
CA GLN A 203 -20.61 -17.49 -30.00
C GLN A 203 -21.57 -18.64 -29.66
N PRO A 204 -21.54 -19.76 -30.42
CA PRO A 204 -22.35 -20.95 -30.13
C PRO A 204 -22.15 -21.46 -28.70
N GLY A 205 -23.24 -21.68 -27.96
CA GLY A 205 -23.21 -22.14 -26.56
C GLY A 205 -22.91 -21.04 -25.55
N HIS A 206 -22.65 -19.80 -25.99
CA HIS A 206 -22.36 -18.64 -25.16
C HIS A 206 -21.26 -18.91 -24.12
N PRO A 207 -20.05 -19.29 -24.56
CA PRO A 207 -18.95 -19.66 -23.70
C PRO A 207 -18.55 -18.53 -22.76
N ILE A 208 -18.01 -18.91 -21.60
CA ILE A 208 -17.52 -17.98 -20.57
C ILE A 208 -16.01 -18.13 -20.48
N TYR A 209 -15.31 -17.02 -20.67
CA TYR A 209 -13.85 -16.96 -20.71
C TYR A 209 -13.29 -16.49 -19.36
N SER A 210 -13.20 -17.42 -18.43
CA SER A 210 -12.60 -17.20 -17.11
C SER A 210 -11.23 -17.87 -16.99
N ALA A 211 -10.44 -17.42 -16.01
CA ALA A 211 -9.30 -18.16 -15.52
C ALA A 211 -9.71 -19.21 -14.49
N ARG A 212 -8.81 -20.13 -14.14
CA ARG A 212 -8.96 -21.06 -13.02
C ARG A 212 -8.70 -20.37 -11.69
N TYR A 213 -7.66 -19.54 -11.67
CA TYR A 213 -7.28 -18.79 -10.48
C TYR A 213 -6.94 -17.34 -10.82
N VAL A 214 -7.10 -16.48 -9.82
CA VAL A 214 -6.67 -15.09 -9.83
C VAL A 214 -5.65 -14.90 -8.72
N ARG A 215 -4.55 -14.22 -9.01
CA ARG A 215 -3.56 -13.78 -8.03
C ARG A 215 -3.35 -12.28 -8.17
N VAL A 216 -3.09 -11.60 -7.07
CA VAL A 216 -2.94 -10.15 -7.06
C VAL A 216 -1.64 -9.75 -6.40
N ARG A 217 -0.93 -8.79 -6.99
CA ARG A 217 0.34 -8.28 -6.51
C ARG A 217 0.27 -6.76 -6.36
N PHE A 218 0.85 -6.25 -5.28
CA PHE A 218 0.95 -4.81 -5.02
C PHE A 218 2.40 -4.39 -4.99
N GLY A 219 2.70 -3.26 -5.61
CA GLY A 219 4.08 -2.83 -5.75
C GLY A 219 4.23 -1.38 -6.16
N CYS A 220 5.49 -1.00 -6.33
CA CYS A 220 5.89 0.28 -6.88
C CYS A 220 6.64 0.08 -8.20
N PRO A 221 6.51 1.01 -9.15
CA PRO A 221 7.33 1.01 -10.35
C PRO A 221 8.77 1.42 -9.99
N LYS A 222 9.76 0.83 -10.65
CA LYS A 222 11.18 1.16 -10.44
C LYS A 222 11.53 2.56 -10.97
N SER A 223 10.83 2.99 -12.01
CA SER A 223 10.86 4.35 -12.57
C SER A 223 9.52 5.05 -12.32
N PRO A 224 9.51 6.37 -12.07
CA PRO A 224 8.26 7.11 -11.92
C PRO A 224 7.39 7.00 -13.19
N LEU A 225 6.14 6.57 -13.04
CA LEU A 225 5.19 6.47 -14.15
C LEU A 225 4.79 7.87 -14.63
N ARG A 226 4.98 8.12 -15.91
CA ARG A 226 4.56 9.32 -16.63
C ARG A 226 3.20 9.11 -17.30
N PRO A 227 2.50 10.17 -17.73
CA PRO A 227 1.26 10.03 -18.50
C PRO A 227 1.44 9.19 -19.78
N GLU A 228 2.61 9.28 -20.41
CA GLU A 228 2.95 8.54 -21.64
C GLU A 228 3.19 7.04 -21.39
N ASP A 229 3.33 6.64 -20.12
CA ASP A 229 3.47 5.24 -19.69
C ASP A 229 2.10 4.56 -19.49
N LEU A 230 1.00 5.32 -19.58
CA LEU A 230 -0.36 4.74 -19.55
C LEU A 230 -0.68 4.08 -20.90
N VAL A 231 -1.52 3.04 -20.87
CA VAL A 231 -1.79 2.22 -22.05
C VAL A 231 -2.29 3.05 -23.26
N SER A 232 -1.68 2.83 -24.41
CA SER A 232 -1.97 3.40 -25.72
C SER A 232 -1.59 2.38 -26.81
N GLU A 233 -1.97 2.65 -28.06
CA GLU A 233 -1.61 1.79 -29.21
C GLU A 233 -0.09 1.61 -29.38
N GLU A 234 0.71 2.60 -28.98
CA GLU A 234 2.16 2.55 -29.17
C GLU A 234 2.91 1.78 -28.08
N ASN A 235 2.31 1.65 -26.89
CA ASN A 235 3.01 1.17 -25.68
C ASN A 235 2.34 -0.03 -24.99
N GLU A 236 1.32 -0.62 -25.61
CA GLU A 236 0.61 -1.75 -25.02
C GLU A 236 1.58 -2.89 -24.67
N GLY A 237 1.43 -3.44 -23.45
CA GLY A 237 2.20 -4.58 -22.97
C GLY A 237 3.64 -4.25 -22.55
N GLN A 238 4.23 -3.15 -23.02
CA GLN A 238 5.65 -2.82 -22.78
C GLN A 238 6.00 -2.72 -21.30
N LEU A 239 5.09 -2.19 -20.48
CA LEU A 239 5.33 -2.00 -19.06
C LEU A 239 4.87 -3.16 -18.18
N THR A 240 4.33 -4.23 -18.73
CA THR A 240 3.76 -5.34 -17.91
C THR A 240 4.77 -6.30 -17.32
N ALA A 241 6.03 -6.24 -17.78
CA ALA A 241 7.09 -7.10 -17.29
C ALA A 241 7.37 -6.88 -15.79
N ASP A 242 7.58 -7.98 -15.07
CA ASP A 242 7.85 -7.95 -13.62
C ASP A 242 9.08 -7.13 -13.26
N ASP A 243 10.07 -7.09 -14.15
CA ASP A 243 11.32 -6.34 -13.96
C ASP A 243 11.13 -4.83 -13.89
N ASN A 244 9.98 -4.30 -14.30
CA ASN A 244 9.66 -2.88 -14.18
C ASN A 244 9.22 -2.48 -12.77
N TYR A 245 8.96 -3.44 -11.88
CA TYR A 245 8.33 -3.18 -10.58
C TYR A 245 9.07 -3.83 -9.41
N ILE A 246 8.78 -3.34 -8.22
CA ILE A 246 9.14 -3.94 -6.95
C ILE A 246 7.84 -4.38 -6.27
N TRP A 247 7.60 -5.69 -6.27
CA TRP A 247 6.41 -6.29 -5.67
C TRP A 247 6.62 -6.53 -4.17
N MET A 248 5.84 -5.85 -3.34
CA MET A 248 5.93 -5.94 -1.87
C MET A 248 4.90 -6.89 -1.27
N TYR A 249 3.81 -7.15 -1.99
CA TYR A 249 2.77 -8.07 -1.58
C TYR A 249 2.37 -8.95 -2.76
N THR A 250 2.11 -10.22 -2.48
CA THR A 250 1.54 -11.19 -3.42
C THR A 250 0.51 -12.03 -2.67
N SER A 251 -0.71 -12.08 -3.17
CA SER A 251 -1.79 -12.86 -2.56
C SER A 251 -1.60 -14.36 -2.80
N SER A 252 -2.36 -15.17 -2.06
CA SER A 252 -2.65 -16.54 -2.50
C SER A 252 -3.43 -16.54 -3.81
N GLU A 253 -3.50 -17.70 -4.46
CA GLU A 253 -4.38 -17.92 -5.61
C GLU A 253 -5.83 -18.05 -5.14
N PHE A 254 -6.72 -17.27 -5.72
CA PHE A 254 -8.15 -17.36 -5.49
C PHE A 254 -8.82 -18.11 -6.64
N PRO A 255 -9.65 -19.13 -6.37
CA PRO A 255 -10.36 -19.84 -7.43
C PRO A 255 -11.39 -18.91 -8.09
N MET A 256 -11.40 -18.88 -9.42
CA MET A 256 -12.38 -18.12 -10.21
C MET A 256 -13.40 -19.09 -10.80
N LEU A 257 -14.68 -18.76 -10.66
CA LEU A 257 -15.78 -19.54 -11.21
C LEU A 257 -15.96 -19.23 -12.70
N GLN A 258 -16.33 -20.24 -13.47
CA GLN A 258 -16.73 -20.09 -14.87
C GLN A 258 -18.18 -19.59 -14.97
N LYS A 259 -18.45 -18.39 -14.44
CA LYS A 259 -19.78 -17.75 -14.41
C LYS A 259 -19.65 -16.26 -14.74
N ASN A 260 -20.54 -15.77 -15.60
CA ASN A 260 -20.67 -14.34 -15.91
C ASN A 260 -21.42 -13.60 -14.80
N VAL A 261 -20.74 -13.45 -13.66
CA VAL A 261 -21.21 -12.70 -12.49
C VAL A 261 -20.01 -11.98 -11.90
N LEU A 262 -20.24 -10.83 -11.26
CA LEU A 262 -19.19 -10.15 -10.53
C LEU A 262 -18.73 -11.00 -9.34
N GLN A 263 -17.50 -11.49 -9.38
CA GLN A 263 -16.91 -12.33 -8.35
C GLN A 263 -16.04 -11.49 -7.42
N SER A 264 -16.06 -11.84 -6.13
CA SER A 264 -15.38 -11.12 -5.05
C SER A 264 -14.22 -11.97 -4.51
N PHE A 265 -13.01 -11.44 -4.58
CA PHE A 265 -11.77 -12.04 -4.09
C PHE A 265 -11.26 -11.23 -2.91
N LYS A 266 -11.67 -11.63 -1.70
CA LYS A 266 -11.30 -10.92 -0.47
C LYS A 266 -9.93 -11.37 0.02
N LEU A 267 -9.09 -10.41 0.36
CA LEU A 267 -7.82 -10.71 1.01
C LEU A 267 -8.06 -11.19 2.44
N PRO A 268 -7.22 -12.09 2.99
CA PRO A 268 -7.35 -12.57 4.36
C PRO A 268 -7.30 -11.44 5.40
N ARG A 269 -6.55 -10.38 5.09
CA ARG A 269 -6.51 -9.11 5.80
C ARG A 269 -6.40 -7.97 4.79
N PRO A 270 -6.86 -6.75 5.12
CA PRO A 270 -6.51 -5.59 4.34
C PRO A 270 -4.98 -5.47 4.19
N ALA A 271 -4.52 -5.14 2.99
CA ALA A 271 -3.11 -4.96 2.67
C ALA A 271 -2.86 -3.51 2.26
N LEU A 272 -1.71 -2.95 2.65
CA LEU A 272 -1.29 -1.62 2.22
C LEU A 272 -0.48 -1.75 0.93
N CYS A 273 -1.02 -1.28 -0.20
CA CYS A 273 -0.27 -1.09 -1.43
C CYS A 273 0.59 0.17 -1.32
N ILE A 274 1.90 -0.01 -1.48
CA ILE A 274 2.90 1.05 -1.50
C ILE A 274 3.37 1.22 -2.95
N GLY A 275 3.40 2.45 -3.45
CA GLY A 275 3.77 2.80 -4.83
C GLY A 275 2.64 2.78 -5.84
N GLY A 276 1.40 2.52 -5.40
CA GLY A 276 0.21 2.76 -6.22
C GLY A 276 0.07 1.90 -7.47
N VAL A 277 0.69 0.71 -7.53
CA VAL A 277 0.52 -0.22 -8.66
C VAL A 277 -0.04 -1.56 -8.18
N VAL A 278 -1.00 -2.07 -8.95
CA VAL A 278 -1.53 -3.43 -8.81
C VAL A 278 -1.36 -4.21 -10.11
N LYS A 279 -0.95 -5.47 -9.98
CA LYS A 279 -1.01 -6.46 -11.05
C LYS A 279 -2.02 -7.55 -10.67
N VAL A 280 -2.97 -7.80 -11.57
CA VAL A 280 -3.93 -8.90 -11.48
C VAL A 280 -3.47 -9.97 -12.45
N GLU A 281 -3.11 -11.14 -11.94
CA GLU A 281 -2.65 -12.29 -12.70
C GLU A 281 -3.79 -13.31 -12.83
N PHE A 282 -4.05 -13.76 -14.05
CA PHE A 282 -5.01 -14.77 -14.41
C PHE A 282 -4.25 -16.05 -14.73
N LEU A 283 -4.52 -17.10 -13.96
CA LEU A 283 -3.75 -18.35 -14.00
C LEU A 283 -4.66 -19.50 -14.43
N GLY A 284 -4.20 -20.26 -15.42
CA GLY A 284 -4.92 -21.41 -15.95
C GLY A 284 -6.12 -20.99 -16.80
N ARG A 285 -6.04 -21.18 -18.11
CA ARG A 285 -7.13 -20.95 -19.04
C ARG A 285 -8.09 -22.14 -19.03
N ILE A 286 -9.37 -21.88 -19.28
CA ILE A 286 -10.42 -22.90 -19.21
C ILE A 286 -11.10 -23.10 -20.58
N GLN A 287 -11.42 -21.99 -21.24
CA GLN A 287 -12.31 -21.99 -22.40
C GLN A 287 -11.52 -21.75 -23.68
N LYS A 288 -11.79 -22.60 -24.68
CA LYS A 288 -11.31 -22.41 -26.04
C LYS A 288 -12.31 -21.61 -26.88
N GLN A 289 -11.80 -20.83 -27.82
CA GLN A 289 -12.58 -20.19 -28.86
C GLN A 289 -12.83 -21.15 -30.03
N VAL A 290 -14.01 -21.06 -30.63
CA VAL A 290 -14.45 -21.99 -31.69
C VAL A 290 -13.73 -21.75 -33.02
N TYR A 291 -13.27 -20.52 -33.27
CA TYR A 291 -12.71 -20.12 -34.56
C TYR A 291 -11.25 -20.56 -34.77
N ASP A 292 -10.46 -20.65 -33.70
CA ASP A 292 -9.01 -20.92 -33.74
C ASP A 292 -8.57 -22.08 -32.85
N ASP A 293 -9.46 -22.63 -32.03
CA ASP A 293 -9.17 -23.69 -31.05
C ASP A 293 -8.10 -23.30 -30.01
N LEU A 294 -7.91 -22.01 -29.75
CA LEU A 294 -7.01 -21.46 -28.73
C LEU A 294 -7.76 -21.07 -27.45
N TYR A 295 -7.03 -21.04 -26.34
CA TYR A 295 -7.56 -20.65 -25.03
C TYR A 295 -7.51 -19.14 -24.80
N TYR A 296 -8.59 -18.60 -24.25
CA TYR A 296 -8.76 -17.16 -24.00
C TYR A 296 -9.24 -16.88 -22.56
N ILE A 297 -8.95 -15.67 -22.08
CA ILE A 297 -9.47 -15.08 -20.84
C ILE A 297 -10.05 -13.72 -21.20
N CYS A 298 -11.31 -13.49 -20.84
CA CYS A 298 -11.99 -12.24 -21.16
C CYS A 298 -12.73 -11.71 -19.93
N PRO A 299 -12.15 -10.81 -19.12
CA PRO A 299 -12.82 -10.07 -18.06
C PRO A 299 -13.54 -8.83 -18.61
N CYS A 300 -14.74 -8.55 -18.09
CA CYS A 300 -15.53 -7.38 -18.45
C CYS A 300 -15.68 -6.40 -17.27
N PRO A 301 -16.10 -5.14 -17.50
CA PRO A 301 -16.33 -4.19 -16.43
C PRO A 301 -17.57 -4.60 -15.63
N SER A 302 -17.60 -4.22 -14.36
CA SER A 302 -18.76 -4.45 -13.49
C SER A 302 -19.87 -3.43 -13.79
N VAL A 303 -21.07 -3.88 -14.14
CA VAL A 303 -22.27 -3.02 -14.23
C VAL A 303 -22.80 -2.73 -12.82
N GLY A 304 -22.74 -1.47 -12.39
CA GLY A 304 -23.27 -1.02 -11.10
C GLY A 304 -22.49 0.17 -10.53
N SER A 305 -23.22 1.23 -10.16
CA SER A 305 -22.68 2.50 -9.67
C SER A 305 -21.48 2.32 -8.73
N SER A 306 -20.36 2.89 -9.16
CA SER A 306 -18.99 2.79 -8.63
C SER A 306 -18.13 1.66 -9.24
N ALA A 307 -17.47 2.06 -10.34
CA ALA A 307 -16.34 1.53 -11.10
C ALA A 307 -15.64 0.21 -10.70
N ALA A 308 -15.27 -0.51 -11.77
CA ALA A 308 -14.11 -1.37 -11.99
C ALA A 308 -13.80 -2.47 -10.97
N THR A 309 -12.78 -3.28 -11.30
CA THR A 309 -11.92 -3.96 -10.33
C THR A 309 -11.71 -3.09 -9.10
N ARG A 310 -12.51 -3.31 -8.05
CA ARG A 310 -12.43 -2.51 -6.83
C ARG A 310 -11.41 -3.15 -5.96
N ILE A 311 -10.33 -2.42 -5.78
CA ILE A 311 -9.44 -2.51 -4.64
C ILE A 311 -10.02 -1.57 -3.59
N GLY A 312 -10.64 -2.14 -2.54
CA GLY A 312 -11.25 -1.34 -1.49
C GLY A 312 -10.17 -0.69 -0.62
N GLY A 313 -10.07 0.64 -0.73
CA GLY A 313 -9.00 1.40 -0.10
C GLY A 313 -9.29 2.83 0.26
N SER A 314 -8.48 3.36 1.15
CA SER A 314 -8.35 4.79 1.39
C SER A 314 -7.03 5.32 0.88
N SER A 315 -7.11 6.49 0.24
CA SER A 315 -5.95 7.29 -0.12
C SER A 315 -5.52 8.13 1.08
N LEU A 316 -4.23 8.11 1.36
CA LEU A 316 -3.58 9.07 2.25
C LEU A 316 -3.20 10.31 1.45
N GLN A 317 -4.15 11.22 1.22
CA GLN A 317 -3.85 12.51 0.59
C GLN A 317 -2.72 13.23 1.35
N GLY A 318 -1.67 13.65 0.64
CA GLY A 318 -0.57 14.45 1.19
C GLY A 318 0.77 13.72 1.40
N TRP A 319 0.92 12.49 0.91
CA TRP A 319 2.19 11.74 0.96
C TRP A 319 2.75 11.58 -0.45
N TYR A 320 3.92 12.15 -0.70
CA TYR A 320 4.70 11.88 -1.92
C TYR A 320 5.42 10.54 -1.79
N SER A 321 5.59 9.86 -2.92
CA SER A 321 6.36 8.61 -3.07
C SER A 321 7.60 8.57 -2.16
N PRO A 322 7.75 7.54 -1.31
CA PRO A 322 9.07 7.25 -0.75
C PRO A 322 9.97 6.85 -1.93
N GLN A 323 11.07 7.58 -2.15
CA GLN A 323 12.12 7.10 -3.02
C GLN A 323 12.64 5.79 -2.43
N VAL A 324 12.24 4.66 -3.03
CA VAL A 324 12.83 3.36 -2.74
C VAL A 324 14.22 3.39 -3.37
N LEU A 325 15.19 3.93 -2.61
CA LEU A 325 16.59 3.88 -2.98
C LEU A 325 16.98 2.40 -3.14
N SER A 326 17.20 2.01 -4.39
CA SER A 326 17.89 0.79 -4.78
C SER A 326 19.10 0.60 -3.88
N ARG A 327 19.15 -0.51 -3.13
CA ARG A 327 20.44 -0.97 -2.60
C ARG A 327 21.31 -1.31 -3.80
N ALA A 328 22.50 -0.70 -3.86
CA ALA A 328 23.57 -1.12 -4.75
C ALA A 328 24.00 -2.57 -4.44
#